data_AF-A0A8C8SHB5-F1
#
_entry.id   AF-A0A8C8SHB5-F1
#
_cell.length_a   1.000
_cell.length_b   1.000
_cell.length_c   1.000
_cell.angle_alpha   90.00
_cell.angle_beta   90.00
_cell.angle_gamma   90.00
#
_symmetry.space_group_name_H-M   'P 1'
#
loop_
_entity.id
_entity.type
_entity.pdbx_description
1 polymer ?
#
loop_
_entity_poly.entity_id
_entity_poly.type
_entity_poly.pdbx_seq_one_letter_code
_entity_poly.pdbx_strand_id
1 'polypeptide(L)'
;MSLVASPSLLTHNYSSLQKDPSVPWHEIKQPCISSKQLVKWSHPQLTEAIGDSCPGKMPLNTEHKYHMDVSALMEDANGNQPERDGYNPWGLYCHQQHLNHMSSKCNENKLHQYLLLENVVSQYKYPCILDLKMGTRQHGDDASEEKAARHIKRCKESTSKSLGARICGMQVYQADTDQFLCKDKYYGRKLSPDGFRQAFYQFLHNGNRLRTDLLKPIVSMLKALQSVIKKQSSYRFYSSSLLIIYDGQERKEEKETLDNHSQGHFQNINCTMPHGTDHPKVDVRMIDFAHTTCKGSKYNHIIYDGPDQGYIFGLENIVKILENTREGE
;
A
#
# COMPACT_ATOMS: atom_id res chain seq x y z
N MET A 1 -17.63 5.51 0.99
CA MET A 1 -18.40 5.72 2.24
C MET A 1 -17.46 6.34 3.25
N SER A 2 -17.81 7.49 3.83
CA SER A 2 -17.03 8.07 4.94
C SER A 2 -17.62 7.56 6.25
N LEU A 3 -16.85 6.81 7.03
CA LEU A 3 -17.24 6.44 8.38
C LEU A 3 -16.84 7.57 9.32
N VAL A 4 -17.82 8.12 10.05
CA VAL A 4 -17.63 9.12 11.10
C VAL A 4 -18.04 8.46 12.41
N ALA A 5 -17.12 8.37 13.37
CA ALA A 5 -17.42 7.92 14.72
C ALA A 5 -17.61 9.14 15.63
N SER A 6 -18.75 9.23 16.32
CA SER A 6 -19.04 10.29 17.29
C SER A 6 -19.36 9.69 18.66
N PRO A 7 -18.75 10.18 19.76
CA PRO A 7 -19.14 9.77 21.11
C PRO A 7 -20.40 10.54 21.54
N SER A 8 -21.50 9.83 21.74
CA SER A 8 -22.71 10.38 22.39
C SER A 8 -22.51 10.46 23.91
N LEU A 9 -22.65 11.65 24.49
CA LEU A 9 -22.75 11.86 25.94
C LEU A 9 -24.18 11.59 26.45
N LEU A 10 -24.27 11.05 27.67
CA LEU A 10 -25.46 10.95 28.53
C LEU A 10 -24.98 11.05 29.98
N THR A 11 -25.58 11.74 30.95
CA THR A 11 -26.59 12.84 30.99
C THR A 11 -26.64 13.35 32.44
N HIS A 12 -26.91 14.64 32.70
CA HIS A 12 -27.93 15.08 33.69
C HIS A 12 -28.11 16.63 33.76
N ASN A 13 -29.33 17.06 33.43
CA ASN A 13 -30.15 18.20 33.91
C ASN A 13 -29.51 19.48 34.50
N TYR A 14 -29.83 20.66 33.94
CA TYR A 14 -30.95 21.52 34.41
C TYR A 14 -31.31 22.71 33.45
N SER A 15 -32.61 23.04 33.40
CA SER A 15 -33.28 24.33 33.04
C SER A 15 -32.95 25.18 31.77
N SER A 16 -33.94 25.21 30.86
CA SER A 16 -34.65 26.38 30.27
C SER A 16 -33.96 27.43 29.35
N LEU A 17 -34.44 27.53 28.09
CA LEU A 17 -35.18 28.66 27.45
C LEU A 17 -34.99 28.77 25.91
N GLN A 18 -36.12 28.88 25.18
CA GLN A 18 -36.43 29.60 23.91
C GLN A 18 -35.28 30.13 23.01
N LYS A 19 -35.34 30.12 21.65
CA LYS A 19 -36.50 30.23 20.71
C LYS A 19 -36.10 29.83 19.26
N ASP A 20 -37.11 29.47 18.45
CA ASP A 20 -37.11 29.31 16.97
C ASP A 20 -36.97 30.69 16.23
N PRO A 21 -36.92 30.85 14.87
CA PRO A 21 -37.24 29.89 13.79
C PRO A 21 -36.36 29.87 12.52
N SER A 22 -36.44 28.79 11.72
CA SER A 22 -36.93 28.80 10.31
C SER A 22 -36.57 27.54 9.49
N VAL A 23 -37.60 26.97 8.85
CA VAL A 23 -37.70 25.77 7.99
C VAL A 23 -38.25 26.30 6.64
N PRO A 24 -37.88 25.82 5.41
CA PRO A 24 -38.32 24.49 4.90
C PRO A 24 -37.44 23.85 3.78
N TRP A 25 -37.30 22.52 3.59
CA TRP A 25 -38.22 21.40 3.30
C TRP A 25 -37.35 20.10 3.26
N HIS A 26 -37.80 18.85 3.09
CA HIS A 26 -39.11 18.16 2.96
C HIS A 26 -38.91 16.71 3.50
N GLU A 27 -39.96 15.89 3.55
CA GLU A 27 -39.93 14.47 3.96
C GLU A 27 -40.61 13.59 2.88
N ILE A 28 -40.09 12.38 2.61
CA ILE A 28 -40.81 11.31 1.88
C ILE A 28 -40.61 10.00 2.64
N LYS A 29 -41.69 9.25 2.88
CA LYS A 29 -41.68 7.94 3.57
C LYS A 29 -42.42 6.86 2.78
N GLN A 30 -41.76 5.69 2.67
CA GLN A 30 -42.33 4.33 2.67
C GLN A 30 -43.22 3.90 1.46
N PRO A 31 -43.48 2.57 1.23
CA PRO A 31 -43.41 1.43 2.17
C PRO A 31 -42.66 0.14 1.73
N CYS A 32 -42.60 -0.82 2.66
CA CYS A 32 -42.07 -2.18 2.47
C CYS A 32 -43.16 -3.20 2.05
N ILE A 33 -42.82 -4.21 1.23
CA ILE A 33 -43.57 -5.49 1.12
C ILE A 33 -42.61 -6.71 1.04
N SER A 34 -43.07 -7.83 1.60
CA SER A 34 -42.50 -9.20 1.75
C SER A 34 -42.32 -9.99 0.41
N SER A 35 -41.78 -11.23 0.26
CA SER A 35 -40.98 -12.19 1.08
C SER A 35 -40.62 -13.47 0.26
N LYS A 36 -39.73 -14.36 0.78
CA LYS A 36 -39.43 -15.78 0.41
C LYS A 36 -38.55 -16.02 -0.86
N GLN A 37 -37.66 -17.03 -1.00
CA GLN A 37 -37.27 -18.18 -0.14
C GLN A 37 -35.82 -18.73 -0.42
N LEU A 38 -35.34 -19.64 0.46
CA LEU A 38 -34.04 -20.36 0.64
C LEU A 38 -33.31 -20.93 -0.62
N VAL A 39 -32.02 -21.35 -0.62
CA VAL A 39 -31.24 -22.37 0.18
C VAL A 39 -29.72 -22.03 0.12
N LYS A 40 -28.90 -21.89 1.18
CA LYS A 40 -28.39 -22.75 2.31
C LYS A 40 -27.25 -23.74 1.97
N TRP A 41 -26.03 -23.49 2.45
CA TRP A 41 -24.98 -24.47 2.83
C TRP A 41 -24.26 -23.97 4.10
N SER A 42 -23.65 -24.85 4.90
CA SER A 42 -23.37 -24.60 6.33
C SER A 42 -22.16 -25.36 6.89
N HIS A 43 -21.44 -24.77 7.85
CA HIS A 43 -20.56 -25.44 8.83
C HIS A 43 -20.32 -24.52 10.07
N PRO A 44 -19.78 -25.02 11.21
CA PRO A 44 -20.61 -25.38 12.37
C PRO A 44 -20.68 -24.31 13.49
N GLN A 45 -21.52 -24.60 14.48
CA GLN A 45 -21.87 -23.71 15.61
C GLN A 45 -20.81 -23.69 16.70
N LEU A 46 -20.62 -22.50 17.30
CA LEU A 46 -20.25 -22.35 18.70
C LEU A 46 -21.31 -21.44 19.34
N THR A 47 -22.18 -22.05 20.15
CA THR A 47 -23.23 -21.35 20.91
C THR A 47 -22.99 -21.54 22.39
N GLU A 48 -22.50 -20.50 23.05
CA GLU A 48 -22.88 -20.22 24.44
C GLU A 48 -23.46 -18.81 24.50
N ALA A 49 -24.50 -18.65 25.33
CA ALA A 49 -25.42 -17.54 25.21
C ALA A 49 -25.01 -16.34 26.08
N ILE A 50 -25.04 -15.15 25.49
CA ILE A 50 -25.16 -13.87 26.22
C ILE A 50 -26.28 -13.08 25.56
N GLY A 51 -27.25 -12.63 26.37
CA GLY A 51 -28.50 -12.03 25.92
C GLY A 51 -28.39 -10.58 25.43
N ASP A 52 -29.55 -10.04 25.04
CA ASP A 52 -29.72 -8.73 24.41
C ASP A 52 -28.93 -7.58 25.04
N SER A 53 -28.00 -6.99 24.29
CA SER A 53 -27.53 -5.62 24.51
C SER A 53 -26.97 -4.98 23.24
N CYS A 54 -27.09 -3.65 23.18
CA CYS A 54 -26.88 -2.80 21.99
C CYS A 54 -25.45 -2.81 21.40
N PRO A 55 -25.26 -2.42 20.12
CA PRO A 55 -23.97 -2.47 19.44
C PRO A 55 -22.87 -1.66 20.15
N GLY A 56 -21.72 -2.30 20.31
CA GLY A 56 -20.67 -1.89 21.25
C GLY A 56 -19.97 -0.57 20.92
N LYS A 57 -19.76 0.23 21.96
CA LYS A 57 -18.77 1.31 22.02
C LYS A 57 -17.56 0.77 22.78
N MET A 58 -16.38 0.68 22.14
CA MET A 58 -15.13 0.43 22.89
C MET A 58 -14.52 1.76 23.35
N PRO A 59 -14.37 1.99 24.67
CA PRO A 59 -13.59 3.11 25.16
C PRO A 59 -12.08 2.85 24.99
N LEU A 60 -11.34 3.88 24.59
CA LEU A 60 -9.87 3.88 24.64
C LEU A 60 -9.43 4.00 26.11
N ASN A 61 -9.25 2.87 26.79
CA ASN A 61 -8.72 2.88 28.16
C ASN A 61 -7.19 2.99 28.13
N THR A 62 -6.67 4.18 28.41
CA THR A 62 -5.24 4.50 28.42
C THR A 62 -4.54 4.00 29.68
N GLU A 63 -4.50 2.69 29.90
CA GLU A 63 -3.81 2.15 31.09
C GLU A 63 -3.24 0.72 30.94
N HIS A 64 -2.63 0.38 29.80
CA HIS A 64 -1.70 -0.76 29.73
C HIS A 64 -0.39 -0.35 29.04
N LYS A 65 0.69 -0.30 29.84
CA LYS A 65 2.03 0.12 29.43
C LYS A 65 2.77 -1.06 28.76
N TYR A 66 2.32 -1.45 27.57
CA TYR A 66 2.95 -2.52 26.78
C TYR A 66 4.31 -2.09 26.22
N HIS A 67 5.34 -2.23 27.06
CA HIS A 67 6.74 -2.14 26.63
C HIS A 67 7.20 -3.51 26.09
N MET A 68 6.66 -3.92 24.93
CA MET A 68 7.23 -5.04 24.19
C MET A 68 8.47 -4.57 23.43
N ASP A 69 9.62 -5.04 23.89
CA ASP A 69 10.90 -4.83 23.21
C ASP A 69 10.94 -5.72 21.96
N VAL A 70 10.89 -5.11 20.76
CA VAL A 70 10.85 -5.85 19.48
C VAL A 70 12.13 -6.68 19.26
N SER A 71 13.18 -6.41 20.04
CA SER A 71 14.43 -7.18 20.11
C SER A 71 14.26 -8.62 20.64
N ALA A 72 13.14 -8.95 21.27
CA ALA A 72 12.93 -10.23 21.98
C ALA A 72 12.26 -11.35 21.15
N LEU A 73 12.04 -11.17 19.84
CA LEU A 73 11.39 -12.18 18.98
C LEU A 73 12.34 -13.31 18.52
N MET A 74 13.19 -13.81 19.43
CA MET A 74 13.98 -15.03 19.24
C MET A 74 13.73 -15.98 20.42
N GLU A 75 12.92 -17.01 20.13
CA GLU A 75 12.72 -18.27 20.86
C GLU A 75 12.52 -18.24 22.39
N ASP A 76 11.24 -18.30 22.79
CA ASP A 76 10.81 -18.82 24.09
C ASP A 76 11.27 -20.28 24.27
N ALA A 77 12.09 -20.54 25.30
CA ALA A 77 12.71 -21.85 25.57
C ALA A 77 11.73 -22.97 26.02
N ASN A 78 10.42 -22.87 25.73
CA ASN A 78 9.40 -23.80 26.20
C ASN A 78 8.34 -24.19 25.14
N GLY A 79 8.65 -24.05 23.84
CA GLY A 79 8.03 -24.82 22.75
C GLY A 79 6.56 -24.57 22.39
N ASN A 80 5.81 -23.73 23.12
CA ASN A 80 4.43 -23.39 22.80
C ASN A 80 4.36 -22.07 22.03
N GLN A 81 4.08 -22.13 20.73
CA GLN A 81 3.64 -20.96 19.96
C GLN A 81 2.23 -20.57 20.44
N PRO A 82 2.00 -19.34 20.96
CA PRO A 82 0.63 -18.80 21.00
C PRO A 82 0.10 -18.67 19.57
N GLU A 83 -1.21 -18.81 19.39
CA GLU A 83 -1.84 -18.63 18.08
C GLU A 83 -1.44 -17.26 17.52
N ARG A 84 -0.79 -17.26 16.34
CA ARG A 84 -0.43 -16.02 15.66
C ARG A 84 -1.70 -15.39 15.11
N ASP A 85 -2.33 -14.53 15.91
CA ASP A 85 -3.22 -13.48 15.42
C ASP A 85 -2.59 -12.87 14.17
N GLY A 86 -3.29 -12.96 13.03
CA GLY A 86 -2.71 -12.92 11.68
C GLY A 86 -2.16 -11.56 11.20
N TYR A 87 -1.68 -10.71 12.10
CA TYR A 87 -1.14 -9.39 11.84
C TYR A 87 0.38 -9.45 11.62
N ASN A 88 0.86 -8.67 10.65
CA ASN A 88 2.28 -8.42 10.49
C ASN A 88 2.81 -7.67 11.74
N PRO A 89 3.78 -8.22 12.52
CA PRO A 89 4.28 -7.59 13.74
C PRO A 89 4.84 -6.19 13.50
N TRP A 90 5.48 -5.97 12.35
CA TRP A 90 6.01 -4.65 11.96
C TRP A 90 4.88 -3.67 11.61
N GLY A 91 3.81 -4.15 10.97
CA GLY A 91 2.62 -3.36 10.69
C GLY A 91 1.93 -2.88 11.97
N LEU A 92 1.80 -3.77 12.97
CA LEU A 92 1.26 -3.44 14.28
C LEU A 92 2.15 -2.44 15.03
N TYR A 93 3.47 -2.64 15.03
CA TYR A 93 4.44 -1.69 15.60
C TYR A 93 4.32 -0.30 14.95
N CYS A 94 4.29 -0.20 13.62
CA CYS A 94 4.12 1.07 12.91
C CYS A 94 2.77 1.74 13.24
N HIS A 95 1.70 0.96 13.36
CA HIS A 95 0.38 1.47 13.76
C HIS A 95 0.41 2.03 15.20
N GLN A 96 1.00 1.29 16.15
CA GLN A 96 1.11 1.72 17.55
C GLN A 96 1.98 2.97 17.70
N GLN A 97 3.09 3.07 16.96
CA GLN A 97 3.91 4.30 16.92
C GLN A 97 3.14 5.49 16.32
N HIS A 98 2.29 5.26 15.31
CA HIS A 98 1.43 6.30 14.76
C HIS A 98 0.36 6.76 15.76
N LEU A 99 -0.29 5.84 16.48
CA LEU A 99 -1.22 6.17 17.57
C LEU A 99 -0.53 6.99 18.67
N ASN A 100 0.65 6.57 19.13
CA ASN A 100 1.45 7.28 20.14
C ASN A 100 1.84 8.71 19.67
N HIS A 101 2.14 8.88 18.39
CA HIS A 101 2.44 10.19 17.81
C HIS A 101 1.20 11.10 17.68
N MET A 102 0.02 10.53 17.48
CA MET A 102 -1.23 11.29 17.47
C MET A 102 -1.66 11.70 18.88
N SER A 103 -1.62 10.77 19.84
CA SER A 103 -2.00 11.04 21.24
C SER A 103 -1.08 12.07 21.90
N SER A 104 0.23 12.03 21.63
CA SER A 104 1.20 13.03 22.14
C SER A 104 1.09 14.42 21.50
N LYS A 105 0.30 14.58 20.43
CA LYS A 105 0.12 15.88 19.71
C LYS A 105 -1.28 16.45 19.78
N CYS A 106 -2.28 15.69 20.20
CA CYS A 106 -3.67 16.12 20.27
C CYS A 106 -4.18 15.99 21.71
N ASN A 107 -4.20 17.12 22.43
CA ASN A 107 -4.74 17.20 23.79
C ASN A 107 -6.29 17.11 23.86
N GLU A 108 -6.97 16.82 22.75
CA GLU A 108 -8.43 16.89 22.63
C GLU A 108 -9.01 15.79 21.72
N ASN A 109 -10.29 15.48 21.92
CA ASN A 109 -11.11 14.51 21.17
C ASN A 109 -11.37 14.95 19.71
N LYS A 110 -10.30 15.07 18.91
CA LYS A 110 -10.38 15.49 17.51
C LYS A 110 -10.73 14.31 16.60
N LEU A 111 -11.71 14.49 15.72
CA LEU A 111 -12.04 13.49 14.71
C LEU A 111 -10.96 13.48 13.62
N HIS A 112 -10.39 12.29 13.38
CA HIS A 112 -9.40 12.06 12.33
C HIS A 112 -10.06 11.37 11.12
N GLN A 113 -9.74 11.84 9.92
CA GLN A 113 -10.21 11.24 8.67
C GLN A 113 -9.16 10.27 8.13
N TYR A 114 -9.60 9.10 7.68
CA TYR A 114 -8.75 8.05 7.12
C TYR A 114 -9.26 7.60 5.75
N LEU A 115 -8.34 7.18 4.89
CA LEU A 115 -8.65 6.46 3.67
C LEU A 115 -8.48 4.95 3.94
N LEU A 116 -9.57 4.19 3.79
CA LEU A 116 -9.49 2.74 3.78
C LEU A 116 -9.01 2.29 2.39
N LEU A 117 -7.88 1.59 2.34
CA LEU A 117 -7.22 1.16 1.11
C LEU A 117 -6.97 -0.36 1.14
N GLU A 118 -6.81 -0.95 -0.04
CA GLU A 118 -6.40 -2.35 -0.22
C GLU A 118 -5.04 -2.61 0.45
N ASN A 119 -4.95 -3.69 1.24
CA ASN A 119 -3.66 -4.17 1.73
C ASN A 119 -2.97 -5.00 0.62
N VAL A 120 -2.31 -4.31 -0.31
CA VAL A 120 -1.66 -4.92 -1.49
C VAL A 120 -0.61 -6.00 -1.16
N VAL A 121 -0.08 -6.03 0.07
CA VAL A 121 0.91 -7.03 0.51
C VAL A 121 0.30 -8.27 1.20
N SER A 122 -1.00 -8.28 1.52
CA SER A 122 -1.63 -9.38 2.30
C SER A 122 -1.61 -10.74 1.62
N GLN A 123 -1.31 -10.75 0.32
CA GLN A 123 -1.36 -11.91 -0.57
C GLN A 123 0.01 -12.58 -0.79
N TYR A 124 1.05 -12.14 -0.08
CA TYR A 124 2.42 -12.63 -0.17
C TYR A 124 2.88 -13.19 1.18
N LYS A 125 3.67 -14.26 1.17
CA LYS A 125 4.21 -14.85 2.38
C LYS A 125 5.43 -14.07 2.89
N TYR A 126 6.37 -13.75 2.00
CA TYR A 126 7.54 -12.92 2.33
C TYR A 126 7.58 -11.70 1.38
N PRO A 127 6.76 -10.66 1.61
CA PRO A 127 6.67 -9.53 0.69
C PRO A 127 8.02 -8.79 0.57
N CYS A 128 8.63 -8.88 -0.60
CA CYS A 128 9.72 -8.01 -1.02
C CYS A 128 9.11 -6.74 -1.61
N ILE A 129 9.53 -5.57 -1.13
CA ILE A 129 8.89 -4.28 -1.39
C ILE A 129 9.95 -3.23 -1.74
N LEU A 130 9.76 -2.48 -2.83
CA LEU A 130 10.58 -1.32 -3.21
C LEU A 130 9.68 -0.09 -3.41
N ASP A 131 9.87 0.93 -2.57
CA ASP A 131 9.24 2.25 -2.70
C ASP A 131 10.22 3.22 -3.40
N LEU A 132 9.79 3.71 -4.57
CA LEU A 132 10.51 4.68 -5.38
C LEU A 132 9.75 6.00 -5.39
N LYS A 133 10.34 7.07 -4.86
CA LYS A 133 9.81 8.43 -5.04
C LYS A 133 10.12 8.91 -6.46
N MET A 134 9.06 9.12 -7.23
CA MET A 134 9.12 9.40 -8.66
C MET A 134 9.20 10.90 -8.98
N GLY A 135 9.55 11.21 -10.21
CA GLY A 135 9.61 12.57 -10.75
C GLY A 135 10.92 13.30 -10.46
N THR A 136 11.34 14.12 -11.44
CA THR A 136 12.42 15.11 -11.32
C THR A 136 12.02 16.34 -10.50
N ARG A 137 10.70 16.59 -10.37
CA ARG A 137 10.08 17.60 -9.50
C ARG A 137 9.18 16.90 -8.49
N GLN A 138 9.26 17.31 -7.21
CA GLN A 138 8.50 16.69 -6.12
C GLN A 138 7.83 17.66 -5.14
N HIS A 139 7.84 18.96 -5.42
CA HIS A 139 6.94 19.89 -4.74
C HIS A 139 5.69 20.05 -5.59
N GLY A 140 4.52 19.98 -4.94
CA GLY A 140 3.27 20.41 -5.56
C GLY A 140 3.27 21.91 -5.87
N ASP A 141 2.16 22.36 -6.45
CA ASP A 141 1.92 23.77 -6.75
C ASP A 141 1.39 24.54 -5.52
N ASP A 142 0.90 23.80 -4.52
CA ASP A 142 0.47 24.24 -3.18
C ASP A 142 1.64 24.46 -2.20
N ALA A 143 2.87 24.16 -2.60
CA ALA A 143 4.01 24.14 -1.69
C ALA A 143 4.53 25.55 -1.38
N SER A 144 4.62 25.91 -0.10
CA SER A 144 5.34 27.10 0.35
C SER A 144 6.78 27.12 -0.16
N GLU A 145 7.36 28.31 -0.31
CA GLU A 145 8.72 28.49 -0.85
C GLU A 145 9.76 27.64 -0.10
N GLU A 146 9.69 27.58 1.24
CA GLU A 146 10.57 26.74 2.05
C GLU A 146 10.38 25.24 1.76
N LYS A 147 9.13 24.77 1.67
CA LYS A 147 8.81 23.36 1.35
C LYS A 147 9.29 23.02 -0.06
N ALA A 148 9.09 23.92 -1.02
CA ALA A 148 9.55 23.80 -2.39
C ALA A 148 11.08 23.76 -2.46
N ALA A 149 11.77 24.73 -1.85
CA ALA A 149 13.23 24.78 -1.79
C ALA A 149 13.84 23.51 -1.17
N ARG A 150 13.25 22.99 -0.08
CA ARG A 150 13.67 21.73 0.54
C ARG A 150 13.47 20.52 -0.37
N HIS A 151 12.39 20.48 -1.15
CA HIS A 151 12.13 19.41 -2.12
C HIS A 151 13.06 19.51 -3.34
N ILE A 152 13.30 20.72 -3.84
CA ILE A 152 14.25 21.02 -4.93
C ILE A 152 15.67 20.62 -4.51
N LYS A 153 16.11 21.00 -3.31
CA LYS A 153 17.42 20.60 -2.75
C LYS A 153 17.54 19.08 -2.69
N ARG A 154 16.56 18.38 -2.12
CA ARG A 154 16.53 16.91 -2.09
C ARG A 154 16.56 16.26 -3.48
N CYS A 155 15.87 16.84 -4.46
CA CYS A 155 15.90 16.31 -5.83
C CYS A 155 17.28 16.50 -6.47
N LYS A 156 17.94 17.65 -6.24
CA LYS A 156 19.31 17.92 -6.70
C LYS A 156 20.37 17.01 -6.06
N GLU A 157 20.20 16.68 -4.77
CA GLU A 157 21.14 15.89 -3.96
C GLU A 157 20.95 14.36 -4.07
N SER A 158 20.00 13.89 -4.88
CA SER A 158 19.71 12.45 -5.04
C SER A 158 19.46 12.09 -6.50
N THR A 159 19.30 10.79 -6.78
CA THR A 159 19.02 10.29 -8.15
C THR A 159 17.73 10.81 -8.76
N SER A 160 16.84 11.47 -8.01
CA SER A 160 15.62 12.06 -8.56
C SER A 160 15.91 13.07 -9.68
N LYS A 161 17.01 13.84 -9.62
CA LYS A 161 17.39 14.76 -10.71
C LYS A 161 17.92 14.02 -11.96
N SER A 162 18.72 12.99 -11.78
CA SER A 162 19.46 12.32 -12.88
C SER A 162 18.72 11.14 -13.51
N LEU A 163 17.90 10.43 -12.73
CA LEU A 163 17.17 9.23 -13.14
C LEU A 163 15.65 9.38 -13.04
N GLY A 164 15.13 10.52 -12.56
CA GLY A 164 13.68 10.71 -12.36
C GLY A 164 13.06 9.87 -11.24
N ALA A 165 13.88 9.17 -10.44
CA ALA A 165 13.45 8.32 -9.33
C ALA A 165 14.52 8.25 -8.24
N ARG A 166 14.14 7.97 -7.00
CA ARG A 166 15.05 7.53 -5.91
C ARG A 166 14.37 6.50 -5.01
N ILE A 167 15.16 5.68 -4.35
CA ILE A 167 14.66 4.76 -3.30
C ILE A 167 14.23 5.57 -2.07
N CYS A 168 13.09 5.21 -1.50
CA CYS A 168 12.59 5.74 -0.22
C CYS A 168 12.28 4.66 0.82
N GLY A 169 12.16 3.40 0.39
CA GLY A 169 12.20 2.22 1.24
C GLY A 169 12.49 0.98 0.39
N MET A 170 13.18 0.01 0.96
CA MET A 170 13.41 -1.30 0.34
C MET A 170 13.38 -2.38 1.42
N GLN A 171 12.72 -3.49 1.14
CA GLN A 171 12.66 -4.69 1.97
C GLN A 171 12.80 -5.90 1.04
N VAL A 172 13.76 -6.79 1.32
CA VAL A 172 14.03 -7.97 0.49
C VAL A 172 14.24 -9.18 1.39
N TYR A 173 13.46 -10.24 1.18
CA TYR A 173 13.70 -11.51 1.86
C TYR A 173 14.96 -12.19 1.30
N GLN A 174 15.87 -12.55 2.19
CA GLN A 174 17.12 -13.26 1.92
C GLN A 174 16.93 -14.72 2.36
N ALA A 175 16.84 -15.62 1.39
CA ALA A 175 16.48 -17.03 1.58
C ALA A 175 17.67 -17.91 2.01
N ASP A 176 18.89 -17.37 1.99
CA ASP A 176 20.10 -17.96 2.56
C ASP A 176 20.17 -17.81 4.09
N THR A 177 19.52 -16.79 4.62
CA THR A 177 19.61 -16.33 6.03
C THR A 177 18.27 -16.27 6.75
N ASP A 178 17.15 -16.52 6.05
CA ASP A 178 15.76 -16.40 6.51
C ASP A 178 15.43 -15.02 7.14
N GLN A 179 16.02 -13.96 6.59
CA GLN A 179 15.92 -12.59 7.13
C GLN A 179 15.53 -11.56 6.07
N PHE A 180 15.05 -10.40 6.52
CA PHE A 180 14.75 -9.27 5.64
C PHE A 180 15.90 -8.25 5.61
N LEU A 181 16.47 -8.05 4.42
CA LEU A 181 17.34 -6.91 4.13
C LEU A 181 16.49 -5.65 3.96
N CYS A 182 16.50 -4.77 4.96
CA CYS A 182 15.80 -3.49 4.94
C CYS A 182 16.75 -2.31 4.66
N LYS A 183 16.33 -1.38 3.79
CA LYS A 183 16.98 -0.08 3.56
C LYS A 183 15.96 1.05 3.65
N ASP A 184 16.37 2.15 4.24
CA ASP A 184 15.49 3.30 4.49
C ASP A 184 15.65 4.44 3.47
N LYS A 185 14.89 5.51 3.70
CA LYS A 185 14.96 6.76 2.93
C LYS A 185 16.29 7.50 3.04
N TYR A 186 17.15 7.20 4.00
CA TYR A 186 18.45 7.85 4.17
C TYR A 186 19.55 7.11 3.39
N TYR A 187 19.46 5.78 3.27
CA TYR A 187 20.20 5.00 2.28
C TYR A 187 19.90 5.51 0.87
N GLY A 188 18.62 5.52 0.46
CA GLY A 188 18.21 5.91 -0.89
C GLY A 188 18.55 7.35 -1.30
N ARG A 189 18.75 8.26 -0.33
CA ARG A 189 19.21 9.65 -0.59
C ARG A 189 20.71 9.75 -0.90
N LYS A 190 21.53 8.80 -0.45
CA LYS A 190 22.98 8.81 -0.60
C LYS A 190 23.47 8.15 -1.89
N LEU A 191 22.57 7.51 -2.64
CA LEU A 191 22.93 6.73 -3.82
C LEU A 191 23.35 7.64 -5.00
N SER A 192 24.43 7.24 -5.67
CA SER A 192 24.74 7.65 -7.03
C SER A 192 23.86 6.89 -8.05
N PRO A 193 23.88 7.24 -9.34
CA PRO A 193 23.21 6.44 -10.38
C PRO A 193 23.65 4.97 -10.40
N ASP A 194 24.94 4.69 -10.14
CA ASP A 194 25.47 3.33 -9.98
C ASP A 194 24.95 2.65 -8.72
N GLY A 195 24.98 3.34 -7.57
CA GLY A 195 24.41 2.81 -6.33
C GLY A 195 22.92 2.51 -6.43
N PHE A 196 22.18 3.24 -7.26
CA PHE A 196 20.77 2.98 -7.57
C PHE A 196 20.59 1.74 -8.46
N ARG A 197 21.48 1.49 -9.43
CA ARG A 197 21.52 0.20 -10.18
C ARG A 197 21.82 -0.97 -9.25
N GLN A 198 22.85 -0.85 -8.42
CA GLN A 198 23.22 -1.88 -7.43
C GLN A 198 22.07 -2.16 -6.44
N ALA A 199 21.31 -1.13 -6.05
CA ALA A 199 20.16 -1.31 -5.18
C ALA A 199 19.00 -2.04 -5.88
N PHE A 200 18.82 -1.88 -7.20
CA PHE A 200 17.89 -2.70 -7.99
C PHE A 200 18.36 -4.16 -8.10
N TYR A 201 19.67 -4.40 -8.27
CA TYR A 201 20.24 -5.75 -8.20
C TYR A 201 19.97 -6.39 -6.82
N GLN A 202 20.26 -5.67 -5.73
CA GLN A 202 19.96 -6.10 -4.35
C GLN A 202 18.46 -6.32 -4.12
N PHE A 203 17.59 -5.51 -4.71
CA PHE A 203 16.14 -5.71 -4.63
C PHE A 203 15.68 -7.03 -5.25
N LEU A 204 16.40 -7.55 -6.25
CA LEU A 204 16.07 -8.77 -6.97
C LEU A 204 16.93 -9.97 -6.54
N HIS A 205 17.85 -9.81 -5.58
CA HIS A 205 18.75 -10.87 -5.12
C HIS A 205 18.27 -11.43 -3.78
N ASN A 206 18.01 -12.73 -3.69
CA ASN A 206 17.47 -13.37 -2.48
C ASN A 206 18.55 -14.08 -1.63
N GLY A 207 19.79 -13.60 -1.67
CA GLY A 207 20.95 -14.21 -1.01
C GLY A 207 21.55 -15.37 -1.81
N ASN A 208 20.70 -16.27 -2.32
CA ASN A 208 21.14 -17.43 -3.11
C ASN A 208 21.37 -17.10 -4.60
N ARG A 209 20.48 -16.33 -5.22
CA ARG A 209 20.63 -15.92 -6.64
C ARG A 209 19.88 -14.61 -6.96
N LEU A 210 20.17 -14.10 -8.16
CA LEU A 210 19.35 -13.09 -8.81
C LEU A 210 18.04 -13.72 -9.32
N ARG A 211 16.89 -13.16 -8.94
CA ARG A 211 15.55 -13.59 -9.37
C ARG A 211 15.22 -13.01 -10.74
N THR A 212 15.92 -13.49 -11.77
CA THR A 212 15.75 -13.09 -13.18
C THR A 212 14.34 -13.36 -13.71
N ASP A 213 13.61 -14.31 -13.12
CA ASP A 213 12.19 -14.60 -13.36
C ASP A 213 11.26 -13.39 -13.14
N LEU A 214 11.66 -12.46 -12.26
CA LEU A 214 10.89 -11.24 -11.94
C LEU A 214 11.06 -10.11 -12.96
N LEU A 215 12.16 -10.10 -13.73
CA LEU A 215 12.50 -8.98 -14.62
C LEU A 215 11.42 -8.74 -15.68
N LYS A 216 11.03 -9.81 -16.39
CA LYS A 216 10.02 -9.75 -17.47
C LYS A 216 8.64 -9.26 -16.99
N PRO A 217 8.02 -9.81 -15.91
CA PRO A 217 6.74 -9.29 -15.42
C PRO A 217 6.83 -7.86 -14.90
N ILE A 218 7.88 -7.49 -14.12
CA ILE A 218 8.05 -6.10 -13.64
C ILE A 218 8.14 -5.13 -14.84
N VAL A 219 9.02 -5.39 -15.81
CA VAL A 219 9.19 -4.54 -17.01
C VAL A 219 7.89 -4.42 -17.81
N SER A 220 7.12 -5.51 -17.94
CA SER A 220 5.81 -5.50 -18.60
C SER A 220 4.82 -4.56 -17.90
N MET A 221 4.70 -4.66 -16.57
CA MET A 221 3.81 -3.78 -15.78
C MET A 221 4.26 -2.30 -15.85
N LEU A 222 5.56 -2.03 -15.80
CA LEU A 222 6.11 -0.68 -15.94
C LEU A 222 5.83 -0.06 -17.32
N LYS A 223 5.97 -0.83 -18.41
CA LYS A 223 5.65 -0.38 -19.78
C LYS A 223 4.15 -0.14 -19.98
N ALA A 224 3.30 -0.98 -19.37
CA ALA A 224 1.85 -0.76 -19.35
C ALA A 224 1.51 0.55 -18.61
N LEU A 225 2.07 0.76 -17.41
CA LEU A 225 1.88 1.97 -16.63
C LEU A 225 2.37 3.23 -17.37
N GLN A 226 3.58 3.18 -17.96
CA GLN A 226 4.14 4.25 -18.80
C GLN A 226 3.18 4.61 -19.95
N SER A 227 2.56 3.61 -20.58
CA SER A 227 1.59 3.79 -21.67
C SER A 227 0.28 4.44 -21.19
N VAL A 228 -0.14 4.19 -19.95
CA VAL A 228 -1.28 4.89 -19.32
C VAL A 228 -0.93 6.34 -19.00
N ILE A 229 0.23 6.59 -18.37
CA ILE A 229 0.69 7.94 -17.98
C ILE A 229 0.93 8.82 -19.21
N LYS A 230 1.50 8.28 -20.29
CA LYS A 230 1.67 9.00 -21.58
C LYS A 230 0.36 9.49 -22.19
N LYS A 231 -0.78 8.88 -21.85
CA LYS A 231 -2.13 9.30 -22.27
C LYS A 231 -2.79 10.32 -21.33
N GLN A 232 -2.24 10.55 -20.13
CA GLN A 232 -2.82 11.47 -19.14
C GLN A 232 -2.36 12.92 -19.39
N SER A 233 -3.02 13.63 -20.32
CA SER A 233 -2.65 14.99 -20.75
C SER A 233 -2.76 16.09 -19.68
N SER A 234 -3.32 15.82 -18.50
CA SER A 234 -3.56 16.83 -17.47
C SER A 234 -3.05 16.49 -16.07
N TYR A 235 -2.56 15.27 -15.84
CA TYR A 235 -2.16 14.82 -14.51
C TYR A 235 -0.68 15.14 -14.23
N ARG A 236 -0.36 15.56 -13.00
CA ARG A 236 1.01 15.62 -12.47
C ARG A 236 1.06 14.93 -11.12
N PHE A 237 1.96 13.98 -10.96
CA PHE A 237 2.00 13.08 -9.80
C PHE A 237 3.10 13.49 -8.81
N TYR A 238 3.13 14.75 -8.42
CA TYR A 238 4.21 15.28 -7.58
C TYR A 238 4.27 14.57 -6.22
N SER A 239 5.49 14.22 -5.81
CA SER A 239 5.77 13.56 -4.52
C SER A 239 5.16 12.16 -4.34
N SER A 240 4.48 11.63 -5.36
CA SER A 240 3.97 10.25 -5.41
C SER A 240 5.09 9.21 -5.44
N SER A 241 4.73 7.97 -5.13
CA SER A 241 5.64 6.82 -5.20
C SER A 241 5.16 5.76 -6.18
N LEU A 242 6.11 4.98 -6.67
CA LEU A 242 5.90 3.71 -7.34
C LEU A 242 6.32 2.61 -6.37
N LEU A 243 5.41 1.67 -6.11
CA LEU A 243 5.63 0.52 -5.23
C LEU A 243 5.74 -0.73 -6.10
N ILE A 244 6.89 -1.41 -6.05
CA ILE A 244 7.11 -2.69 -6.72
C ILE A 244 7.14 -3.79 -5.65
N ILE A 245 6.36 -4.86 -5.85
CA ILE A 245 6.14 -5.91 -4.85
C ILE A 245 6.27 -7.28 -5.52
N TYR A 246 6.88 -8.24 -4.83
CA TYR A 246 6.87 -9.66 -5.22
C TYR A 246 6.99 -10.58 -4.00
N ASP A 247 6.74 -11.88 -4.15
CA ASP A 247 7.00 -12.85 -3.07
C ASP A 247 8.46 -13.33 -3.03
N GLY A 248 9.09 -13.16 -1.87
CA GLY A 248 10.38 -13.76 -1.56
C GLY A 248 10.35 -15.28 -1.61
N GLN A 249 9.19 -15.91 -1.36
CA GLN A 249 9.04 -17.35 -1.57
C GLN A 249 9.13 -17.68 -3.06
N GLU A 250 10.13 -18.47 -3.44
CA GLU A 250 10.13 -19.17 -4.71
C GLU A 250 9.06 -20.26 -4.72
N ARG A 251 8.25 -20.32 -5.78
CA ARG A 251 7.51 -21.55 -6.07
C ARG A 251 8.53 -22.61 -6.44
N LYS A 252 8.44 -23.76 -5.78
CA LYS A 252 9.10 -24.96 -6.26
C LYS A 252 8.37 -25.36 -7.54
N GLU A 253 9.10 -25.50 -8.63
CA GLU A 253 8.63 -26.26 -9.79
C GLU A 253 8.40 -27.70 -9.31
N GLU A 254 7.15 -28.03 -8.98
CA GLU A 254 6.75 -29.43 -8.86
C GLU A 254 6.90 -30.02 -10.26
N LYS A 255 7.97 -30.80 -10.46
CA LYS A 255 8.21 -31.53 -11.69
C LYS A 255 7.10 -32.57 -11.85
N GLU A 256 6.01 -32.18 -12.51
CA GLU A 256 4.97 -33.08 -12.97
C GLU A 256 5.58 -34.06 -13.99
N THR A 257 6.12 -35.15 -13.47
CA THR A 257 6.29 -36.38 -14.23
C THR A 257 4.91 -36.98 -14.43
N LEU A 258 4.32 -36.84 -15.63
CA LEU A 258 3.87 -37.98 -16.45
C LEU A 258 3.26 -37.56 -17.80
N ASP A 259 3.75 -38.24 -18.84
CA ASP A 259 3.03 -38.91 -19.93
C ASP A 259 2.04 -38.20 -20.88
N ASN A 260 2.22 -38.56 -22.16
CA ASN A 260 1.39 -38.17 -23.29
C ASN A 260 0.01 -38.86 -23.25
N HIS A 261 -1.07 -38.09 -23.45
CA HIS A 261 -2.08 -38.47 -24.44
C HIS A 261 -2.89 -37.27 -24.97
N SER A 262 -3.17 -37.31 -26.27
CA SER A 262 -3.74 -36.20 -27.05
C SER A 262 -5.27 -36.24 -27.15
N GLN A 263 -5.95 -35.08 -27.17
CA GLN A 263 -6.79 -34.59 -28.28
C GLN A 263 -7.58 -33.32 -27.92
N GLY A 264 -7.62 -32.34 -28.82
CA GLY A 264 -8.05 -30.97 -28.53
C GLY A 264 -9.51 -30.60 -28.79
N HIS A 265 -9.80 -29.33 -28.54
CA HIS A 265 -10.85 -28.56 -29.21
C HIS A 265 -10.53 -27.05 -29.13
N PHE A 266 -10.70 -26.30 -30.23
CA PHE A 266 -10.63 -24.84 -30.24
C PHE A 266 -12.04 -24.27 -30.41
N GLN A 267 -12.50 -23.39 -29.51
CA GLN A 267 -12.97 -22.03 -29.86
C GLN A 267 -13.54 -21.20 -28.68
N ASN A 268 -13.20 -19.91 -28.71
CA ASN A 268 -13.96 -18.71 -28.29
C ASN A 268 -14.20 -18.34 -26.81
N ILE A 269 -13.34 -17.40 -26.36
CA ILE A 269 -13.65 -16.12 -25.71
C ILE A 269 -14.59 -16.13 -24.48
N ASN A 270 -13.98 -16.03 -23.29
CA ASN A 270 -14.44 -15.16 -22.18
C ASN A 270 -13.25 -14.90 -21.23
N CYS A 271 -12.76 -13.66 -21.17
CA CYS A 271 -11.49 -13.32 -20.49
C CYS A 271 -11.62 -13.09 -18.97
N THR A 272 -12.23 -14.04 -18.25
CA THR A 272 -12.15 -14.12 -16.78
C THR A 272 -12.25 -15.58 -16.33
N MET A 273 -11.13 -16.31 -16.26
CA MET A 273 -11.02 -17.59 -15.53
C MET A 273 -9.57 -17.80 -15.00
N PRO A 274 -9.39 -18.57 -13.91
CA PRO A 274 -8.11 -18.69 -13.23
C PRO A 274 -7.18 -19.68 -13.95
N HIS A 275 -6.36 -19.18 -14.86
CA HIS A 275 -5.18 -19.93 -15.28
C HIS A 275 -4.12 -19.86 -14.18
N GLY A 276 -3.66 -21.04 -13.72
CA GLY A 276 -2.46 -21.18 -12.92
C GLY A 276 -1.24 -20.78 -13.76
N THR A 277 -0.92 -19.49 -13.80
CA THR A 277 0.29 -19.01 -14.46
C THR A 277 1.49 -19.24 -13.55
N ASP A 278 2.43 -20.02 -14.05
CA ASP A 278 3.70 -20.34 -13.38
C ASP A 278 4.61 -19.10 -13.18
N HIS A 279 4.32 -18.00 -13.88
CA HIS A 279 5.03 -16.72 -13.75
C HIS A 279 4.90 -16.09 -12.36
N PRO A 280 6.02 -15.68 -11.74
CA PRO A 280 6.07 -15.21 -10.36
C PRO A 280 5.13 -14.03 -10.12
N LYS A 281 4.50 -14.03 -8.94
CA LYS A 281 3.50 -13.03 -8.58
C LYS A 281 4.17 -11.71 -8.27
N VAL A 282 3.97 -10.73 -9.14
CA VAL A 282 4.48 -9.36 -9.06
C VAL A 282 3.29 -8.39 -9.04
N ASP A 283 3.39 -7.32 -8.25
CA ASP A 283 2.48 -6.17 -8.32
C ASP A 283 3.28 -4.86 -8.43
N VAL A 284 2.72 -3.89 -9.15
CA VAL A 284 3.30 -2.57 -9.37
C VAL A 284 2.18 -1.53 -9.25
N ARG A 285 2.23 -0.71 -8.20
CA ARG A 285 1.18 0.26 -7.86
C ARG A 285 1.74 1.67 -7.75
N MET A 286 0.96 2.65 -8.20
CA MET A 286 1.17 4.06 -7.84
C MET A 286 0.54 4.34 -6.47
N ILE A 287 1.24 5.06 -5.60
CA ILE A 287 0.76 5.45 -4.26
C ILE A 287 1.12 6.93 -3.96
N ASP A 288 0.67 7.45 -2.82
CA ASP A 288 0.95 8.81 -2.32
C ASP A 288 0.45 9.96 -3.23
N PHE A 289 -0.84 9.94 -3.56
CA PHE A 289 -1.47 10.96 -4.42
C PHE A 289 -1.71 12.34 -3.76
N ALA A 290 -1.24 12.57 -2.52
CA ALA A 290 -1.55 13.77 -1.74
C ALA A 290 -1.16 15.12 -2.38
N HIS A 291 -0.17 15.12 -3.28
CA HIS A 291 0.24 16.29 -4.08
C HIS A 291 0.05 16.07 -5.59
N THR A 292 -0.84 15.16 -5.99
CA THR A 292 -1.21 14.96 -7.39
C THR A 292 -2.17 16.06 -7.85
N THR A 293 -1.91 16.65 -9.01
CA THR A 293 -2.73 17.69 -9.61
C THR A 293 -3.38 17.18 -10.90
N CYS A 294 -4.57 17.70 -11.22
CA CYS A 294 -5.26 17.41 -12.48
C CYS A 294 -6.15 18.60 -12.90
N LYS A 295 -6.39 18.75 -14.21
CA LYS A 295 -7.28 19.77 -14.77
C LYS A 295 -8.70 19.60 -14.22
N GLY A 296 -9.29 20.69 -13.71
CA GLY A 296 -10.62 20.67 -13.08
C GLY A 296 -10.61 20.32 -11.59
N SER A 297 -9.45 20.07 -10.98
CA SER A 297 -9.35 19.98 -9.52
C SER A 297 -9.68 21.33 -8.87
N LYS A 298 -10.63 21.35 -7.92
CA LYS A 298 -11.09 22.57 -7.21
C LYS A 298 -9.99 23.31 -6.43
N TYR A 299 -8.83 22.68 -6.23
CA TYR A 299 -7.74 23.16 -5.38
C TYR A 299 -6.46 23.52 -6.15
N ASN A 300 -6.43 23.36 -7.48
CA ASN A 300 -5.25 23.68 -8.30
C ASN A 300 -5.62 24.63 -9.44
N HIS A 301 -5.11 25.86 -9.37
CA HIS A 301 -5.28 26.87 -10.42
C HIS A 301 -4.32 26.68 -11.60
N ILE A 302 -3.27 25.87 -11.46
CA ILE A 302 -2.31 25.58 -12.52
C ILE A 302 -2.87 24.47 -13.42
N ILE A 303 -3.11 24.82 -14.69
CA ILE A 303 -3.49 23.88 -15.74
C ILE A 303 -2.23 23.44 -16.46
N TYR A 304 -1.99 22.14 -16.47
CA TYR A 304 -0.95 21.51 -17.27
C TYR A 304 -1.51 20.97 -18.59
N ASP A 305 -0.67 20.98 -19.62
CA ASP A 305 -0.89 20.28 -20.88
C ASP A 305 0.20 19.24 -21.13
N GLY A 306 -0.10 18.21 -21.92
CA GLY A 306 0.73 17.02 -22.11
C GLY A 306 0.93 16.17 -20.84
N PRO A 307 1.58 15.00 -20.94
CA PRO A 307 1.72 14.07 -19.80
C PRO A 307 2.83 14.47 -18.81
N ASP A 308 2.88 13.80 -17.66
CA ASP A 308 3.93 14.00 -16.65
C ASP A 308 5.29 13.46 -17.12
N GLN A 309 6.04 14.32 -17.81
CA GLN A 309 7.38 14.01 -18.33
C GLN A 309 8.38 13.63 -17.21
N GLY A 310 8.22 14.17 -16.00
CA GLY A 310 9.09 13.84 -14.88
C GLY A 310 8.89 12.40 -14.41
N TYR A 311 7.63 11.97 -14.32
CA TYR A 311 7.29 10.58 -13.98
C TYR A 311 7.65 9.60 -15.10
N ILE A 312 7.38 9.97 -16.36
CA ILE A 312 7.75 9.18 -17.54
C ILE A 312 9.26 8.95 -17.61
N PHE A 313 10.06 9.99 -17.42
CA PHE A 313 11.53 9.88 -17.38
C PHE A 313 12.00 8.94 -16.27
N GLY A 314 11.34 8.95 -15.11
CA GLY A 314 11.58 7.98 -14.04
C GLY A 314 11.32 6.53 -14.48
N LEU A 315 10.15 6.27 -15.08
CA LEU A 315 9.80 4.93 -15.59
C LEU A 315 10.76 4.45 -16.69
N GLU A 316 11.16 5.33 -17.61
CA GLU A 316 12.07 4.99 -18.72
C GLU A 316 13.46 4.60 -18.21
N ASN A 317 13.99 5.30 -17.21
CA ASN A 317 15.26 4.91 -16.58
C ASN A 317 15.14 3.60 -15.79
N ILE A 318 14.04 3.38 -15.04
CA ILE A 318 13.84 2.13 -14.30
C ILE A 318 13.72 0.93 -15.25
N VAL A 319 12.90 1.04 -16.31
CA VAL A 319 12.78 0.00 -17.35
C VAL A 319 14.15 -0.29 -17.96
N LYS A 320 14.91 0.74 -18.34
CA LYS A 320 16.27 0.56 -18.90
C LYS A 320 17.23 -0.12 -17.91
N ILE A 321 17.15 0.17 -16.61
CA ILE A 321 17.99 -0.50 -15.60
C ILE A 321 17.64 -1.99 -15.51
N LEU A 322 16.34 -2.32 -15.40
CA LEU A 322 15.88 -3.71 -15.32
C LEU A 322 16.20 -4.51 -16.59
N GLU A 323 16.04 -3.93 -17.79
CA GLU A 323 16.37 -4.59 -19.06
C GLU A 323 17.88 -4.85 -19.26
N ASN A 324 18.74 -4.09 -18.57
CA ASN A 324 20.19 -4.31 -18.58
C ASN A 324 20.68 -5.16 -17.40
N THR A 325 19.81 -5.51 -16.44
CA THR A 325 20.18 -6.35 -15.29
C THR A 325 20.39 -7.79 -15.75
N ARG A 326 21.55 -8.38 -15.40
CA ARG A 326 21.97 -9.74 -15.80
C ARG A 326 22.59 -10.49 -14.63
N GLU A 327 22.68 -11.80 -14.73
CA GLU A 327 23.50 -12.61 -13.81
C GLU A 327 24.99 -12.39 -14.12
N GLY A 328 25.79 -12.09 -13.08
CA GLY A 328 27.26 -12.02 -13.18
C GLY A 328 27.91 -10.63 -13.25
N GLU A 329 27.25 -9.56 -12.78
CA GLU A 329 27.88 -8.25 -12.51
C GLU A 329 28.38 -8.12 -11.06
#